data_AF-A0A7W7LTJ8-F1
#
_entry.id   AF-A0A7W7LTJ8-F1
#
_cell.length_a   1.000
_cell.length_b   1.000
_cell.length_c   1.000
_cell.angle_alpha   90.00
_cell.angle_beta   90.00
_cell.angle_gamma   90.00
#
_symmetry.space_group_name_H-M   'P 1'
#
loop_
_entity.id
_entity.type
_entity.pdbx_description
1 polymer ?
#
loop_
_entity_poly.entity_id
_entity_poly.type
_entity_poly.pdbx_seq_one_letter_code
_entity_poly.pdbx_strand_id
1 'polypeptide(L)'
;MRDTWHRAARNPATPVGAVLRFAAHPSPWLRDALAARPDLPPHVGRRLAEDPVPGVRAELAGNPAIDEALMRVLAADGGHDVRHGPAHHPNVPLDVLTHLAGTTRIGPVLLPRIAGASPEEVAGLAASPAPEVRMLVAARRDLPPGRRDALAADPDAKVVASVAPHPGLSEARLRAMADRHGGRVVAGVAANPDAPSALLEDLARRERAVRRALRDIAGHRNATARALLPCLADERARRVAAGHPALPEQAIVELLGDGDRQVVEAAAANPSLPGAVMSRLVPRARPAQDGPSSGGALAPSVRRGSPGPGGAGTGHSRLRS
;
A
#
# COMPACT_ATOMS: atom_id res chain seq x y z
N MET A 1 -11.57 29.88 -21.14
CA MET A 1 -12.22 29.04 -22.17
C MET A 1 -11.58 27.66 -22.33
N ARG A 2 -10.25 27.53 -22.45
CA ARG A 2 -9.62 26.20 -22.60
C ARG A 2 -9.88 25.30 -21.37
N ASP A 3 -9.72 25.83 -20.16
CA ASP A 3 -10.00 25.10 -18.92
C ASP A 3 -11.47 24.68 -18.79
N THR A 4 -12.41 25.55 -19.16
CA THR A 4 -13.85 25.25 -19.14
C THR A 4 -14.24 24.12 -20.11
N TRP A 5 -13.62 24.05 -21.30
CA TRP A 5 -13.90 22.98 -22.26
C TRP A 5 -13.36 21.63 -21.83
N HIS A 6 -12.18 21.59 -21.23
CA HIS A 6 -11.63 20.35 -20.70
C HIS A 6 -12.47 19.83 -19.53
N ARG A 7 -12.86 20.70 -18.60
CA ARG A 7 -13.78 20.32 -17.51
C ARG A 7 -15.10 19.79 -18.05
N ALA A 8 -15.66 20.43 -19.09
CA ALA A 8 -16.86 19.94 -19.75
C ALA A 8 -16.64 18.57 -20.42
N ALA A 9 -15.51 18.35 -21.09
CA ALA A 9 -15.18 17.06 -21.72
C ALA A 9 -15.04 15.91 -20.72
N ARG A 10 -14.43 16.16 -19.55
CA ARG A 10 -14.28 15.17 -18.48
C ARG A 10 -15.55 14.96 -17.65
N ASN A 11 -16.52 15.86 -17.75
CA ASN A 11 -17.77 15.72 -17.00
C ASN A 11 -18.64 14.60 -17.61
N PRO A 12 -18.95 13.52 -16.87
CA PRO A 12 -19.80 12.43 -17.35
C PRO A 12 -21.23 12.88 -17.70
N ALA A 13 -21.71 13.97 -17.08
CA ALA A 13 -23.03 14.53 -17.37
C ALA A 13 -23.07 15.31 -18.70
N THR A 14 -21.92 15.69 -19.27
CA THR A 14 -21.87 16.26 -20.61
C THR A 14 -22.17 15.16 -21.63
N PRO A 15 -23.18 15.31 -22.51
CA PRO A 15 -23.45 14.32 -23.54
C PRO A 15 -22.22 14.12 -24.43
N VAL A 16 -21.78 12.88 -24.63
CA VAL A 16 -20.56 12.59 -25.40
C VAL A 16 -20.61 13.17 -26.82
N GLY A 17 -21.80 13.15 -27.44
CA GLY A 17 -22.09 13.80 -28.73
C GLY A 17 -21.66 15.28 -28.80
N ALA A 18 -21.84 16.02 -27.70
CA ALA A 18 -21.52 17.44 -27.62
C ALA A 18 -20.00 17.71 -27.57
N VAL A 19 -19.17 16.69 -27.33
CA VAL A 19 -17.71 16.82 -27.20
C VAL A 19 -16.93 15.97 -28.21
N LEU A 20 -17.59 15.20 -29.09
CA LEU A 20 -16.93 14.37 -30.11
C LEU A 20 -16.00 15.16 -31.04
N ARG A 21 -16.35 16.42 -31.35
CA ARG A 21 -15.51 17.32 -32.16
C ARG A 21 -14.11 17.52 -31.56
N PHE A 22 -13.95 17.30 -30.25
CA PHE A 22 -12.66 17.42 -29.60
C PHE A 22 -11.65 16.38 -30.09
N ALA A 23 -12.08 15.25 -30.65
CA ALA A 23 -11.19 14.26 -31.27
C ALA A 23 -10.34 14.86 -32.42
N ALA A 24 -10.80 15.95 -33.05
CA ALA A 24 -10.08 16.68 -34.10
C ALA A 24 -9.43 17.97 -33.63
N HIS A 25 -9.58 18.31 -32.36
CA HIS A 25 -9.17 19.60 -31.87
C HIS A 25 -7.63 19.67 -31.79
N PRO A 26 -7.00 20.78 -32.17
CA PRO A 26 -5.53 20.90 -32.19
C PRO A 26 -4.89 20.73 -30.80
N SER A 27 -5.62 21.07 -29.74
CA SER A 27 -5.16 20.87 -28.36
C SER A 27 -5.19 19.39 -27.96
N PRO A 28 -4.04 18.75 -27.67
CA PRO A 28 -3.99 17.37 -27.21
C PRO A 28 -4.67 17.18 -25.86
N TRP A 29 -4.68 18.22 -25.01
CA TRP A 29 -5.35 18.19 -23.72
C TRP A 29 -6.87 17.98 -23.82
N LEU A 30 -7.50 18.45 -24.89
CA LEU A 30 -8.92 18.20 -25.13
C LEU A 30 -9.18 16.82 -25.75
N ARG A 31 -8.22 16.28 -26.52
CA ARG A 31 -8.28 14.91 -27.05
C ARG A 31 -8.09 13.88 -25.95
N ASP A 32 -7.15 14.15 -25.05
CA ASP A 32 -6.88 13.41 -23.81
C ASP A 32 -8.14 13.37 -22.91
N ALA A 33 -8.76 14.51 -22.65
CA ALA A 33 -10.01 14.56 -21.89
C ALA A 33 -11.15 13.75 -22.52
N LEU A 34 -11.20 13.66 -23.86
CA LEU A 34 -12.16 12.82 -24.58
C LEU A 34 -11.77 11.34 -24.50
N ALA A 35 -10.48 11.02 -24.60
CA ALA A 35 -9.93 9.67 -24.49
C ALA A 35 -10.23 9.02 -23.13
N ALA A 36 -10.30 9.81 -22.06
CA ALA A 36 -10.62 9.36 -20.71
C ALA A 36 -12.10 9.00 -20.46
N ARG A 37 -13.00 9.23 -21.43
CA ARG A 37 -14.44 9.12 -21.20
C ARG A 37 -14.93 7.66 -21.20
N PRO A 38 -15.70 7.22 -20.19
CA PRO A 38 -16.20 5.85 -20.13
C PRO A 38 -17.32 5.55 -21.15
N ASP A 39 -17.91 6.57 -21.78
CA ASP A 39 -18.94 6.45 -22.82
C ASP A 39 -18.38 6.77 -24.22
N LEU A 40 -17.07 6.65 -24.41
CA LEU A 40 -16.38 6.94 -25.67
C LEU A 40 -16.87 6.02 -26.80
N PRO A 41 -17.40 6.55 -27.92
CA PRO A 41 -17.83 5.71 -29.03
C PRO A 41 -16.63 4.98 -29.69
N PRO A 42 -16.77 3.70 -30.09
CA PRO A 42 -15.65 2.91 -30.62
C PRO A 42 -14.93 3.53 -31.82
N HIS A 43 -15.67 4.18 -32.73
CA HIS A 43 -15.07 4.85 -33.89
C HIS A 43 -14.19 6.05 -33.51
N VAL A 44 -14.51 6.75 -32.41
CA VAL A 44 -13.64 7.82 -31.88
C VAL A 44 -12.43 7.24 -31.17
N GLY A 45 -12.60 6.14 -30.44
CA GLY A 45 -11.48 5.39 -29.87
C GLY A 45 -10.45 4.99 -30.92
N ARG A 46 -10.87 4.43 -32.07
CA ARG A 46 -9.96 4.05 -33.18
C ARG A 46 -9.14 5.22 -33.68
N ARG A 47 -9.79 6.37 -33.87
CA ARG A 47 -9.10 7.59 -34.28
C ARG A 47 -8.10 8.07 -33.22
N LEU A 48 -8.47 8.04 -31.94
CA LEU A 48 -7.59 8.46 -30.84
C LEU A 48 -6.44 7.47 -30.62
N ALA A 49 -6.58 6.20 -31.03
CA ALA A 49 -5.49 5.23 -31.03
C ALA A 49 -4.40 5.55 -32.07
N GLU A 50 -4.70 6.39 -33.07
CA GLU A 50 -3.74 6.89 -34.06
C GLU A 50 -3.25 8.32 -33.72
N ASP A 51 -3.59 8.85 -32.53
CA ASP A 51 -3.21 10.21 -32.16
C ASP A 51 -1.70 10.41 -32.20
N PRO A 52 -1.18 11.49 -32.80
CA PRO A 52 0.26 11.73 -32.86
C PRO A 52 0.89 11.92 -31.47
N VAL A 53 0.11 12.28 -30.44
CA VAL A 53 0.60 12.50 -29.08
C VAL A 53 0.47 11.20 -28.26
N PRO A 54 1.58 10.59 -27.81
CA PRO A 54 1.54 9.35 -27.04
C PRO A 54 0.74 9.45 -25.74
N GLY A 55 0.69 10.63 -25.11
CA GLY A 55 -0.11 10.86 -23.91
C GLY A 55 -1.61 10.62 -24.15
N VAL A 56 -2.16 11.07 -25.28
CA VAL A 56 -3.57 10.84 -25.64
C VAL A 56 -3.84 9.35 -25.85
N ARG A 57 -2.91 8.64 -26.50
CA ARG A 57 -3.01 7.19 -26.71
C ARG A 57 -2.91 6.42 -25.40
N ALA A 58 -2.05 6.86 -24.47
CA ALA A 58 -1.90 6.25 -23.15
C ALA A 58 -3.16 6.45 -22.30
N GLU A 59 -3.78 7.64 -22.34
CA GLU A 59 -5.05 7.92 -21.67
C GLU A 59 -6.17 7.04 -22.24
N LEU A 60 -6.26 6.90 -23.57
CA LEU A 60 -7.18 5.95 -24.21
C LEU A 60 -6.93 4.52 -23.74
N ALA A 61 -5.66 4.12 -23.61
CA ALA A 61 -5.31 2.75 -23.26
C ALA A 61 -5.64 2.38 -21.81
N GLY A 62 -5.76 3.38 -20.92
CA GLY A 62 -6.29 3.20 -19.57
C GLY A 62 -7.81 3.26 -19.47
N ASN A 63 -8.52 3.56 -20.56
CA ASN A 63 -9.97 3.74 -20.53
C ASN A 63 -10.69 2.38 -20.41
N PRO A 64 -11.58 2.18 -19.42
CA PRO A 64 -12.32 0.92 -19.24
C PRO A 64 -13.31 0.57 -20.36
N ALA A 65 -13.59 1.52 -21.26
CA ALA A 65 -14.53 1.36 -22.37
C ALA A 65 -13.89 0.84 -23.66
N ILE A 66 -12.56 0.69 -23.71
CA ILE A 66 -11.90 0.17 -24.92
C ILE A 66 -12.25 -1.31 -25.14
N ASP A 67 -12.47 -1.66 -26.40
CA ASP A 67 -12.73 -3.04 -26.79
C ASP A 67 -11.42 -3.81 -27.05
N GLU A 68 -11.57 -5.10 -27.28
CA GLU A 68 -10.45 -5.99 -27.58
C GLU A 68 -9.63 -5.56 -28.80
N ALA A 69 -10.28 -5.02 -29.83
CA ALA A 69 -9.61 -4.56 -31.04
C ALA A 69 -8.68 -3.38 -30.73
N LEU A 70 -9.15 -2.41 -29.95
CA LEU A 70 -8.33 -1.29 -29.48
C LEU A 70 -7.19 -1.76 -28.55
N MET A 71 -7.46 -2.70 -27.64
CA MET A 71 -6.41 -3.25 -26.79
C MET A 71 -5.26 -3.85 -27.61
N ARG A 72 -5.56 -4.57 -28.71
CA ARG A 72 -4.52 -5.11 -29.60
C ARG A 72 -3.72 -4.02 -30.31
N VAL A 73 -4.39 -2.98 -30.82
CA VAL A 73 -3.71 -1.84 -31.45
C VAL A 73 -2.76 -1.17 -30.47
N LEU A 74 -3.25 -0.87 -29.27
CA LEU A 74 -2.49 -0.17 -28.22
C LEU A 74 -1.38 -1.04 -27.61
N ALA A 75 -1.55 -2.37 -27.60
CA ALA A 75 -0.51 -3.29 -27.16
C ALA A 75 0.69 -3.36 -28.12
N ALA A 76 0.48 -3.03 -29.40
CA ALA A 76 1.53 -2.95 -30.42
C ALA A 76 2.18 -1.55 -30.50
N ASP A 77 1.75 -0.60 -29.66
CA ASP A 77 2.27 0.78 -29.69
C ASP A 77 3.77 0.85 -29.33
N GLY A 78 4.51 1.77 -29.95
CA GLY A 78 5.92 2.00 -29.64
C GLY A 78 6.16 2.65 -28.28
N GLY A 79 5.14 3.30 -27.70
CA GLY A 79 5.19 3.96 -26.40
C GLY A 79 4.98 3.00 -25.24
N HIS A 80 5.96 2.92 -24.34
CA HIS A 80 5.84 2.06 -23.14
C HIS A 80 4.65 2.44 -22.24
N ASP A 81 4.36 3.73 -22.08
CA ASP A 81 3.21 4.23 -21.32
C ASP A 81 1.87 3.82 -21.95
N VAL A 82 1.81 3.77 -23.28
CA VAL A 82 0.61 3.33 -24.02
C VAL A 82 0.35 1.85 -23.78
N ARG A 83 1.38 1.01 -23.92
CA ARG A 83 1.28 -0.43 -23.67
C ARG A 83 1.00 -0.78 -22.22
N HIS A 84 1.31 0.11 -21.28
CA HIS A 84 1.03 -0.10 -19.87
C HIS A 84 -0.50 -0.12 -19.60
N GLY A 85 -1.30 0.73 -20.25
CA GLY A 85 -2.76 0.76 -20.05
C GLY A 85 -3.46 -0.59 -20.25
N PRO A 86 -3.35 -1.24 -21.42
CA PRO A 86 -4.05 -2.49 -21.72
C PRO A 86 -3.60 -3.63 -20.81
N ALA A 87 -2.35 -3.64 -20.33
CA ALA A 87 -1.87 -4.66 -19.40
C ALA A 87 -2.62 -4.64 -18.06
N HIS A 88 -3.10 -3.47 -17.62
CA HIS A 88 -3.87 -3.32 -16.38
C HIS A 88 -5.39 -3.42 -16.60
N HIS A 89 -5.84 -3.65 -17.83
CA HIS A 89 -7.25 -3.78 -18.15
C HIS A 89 -7.80 -5.14 -17.69
N PRO A 90 -8.92 -5.22 -16.94
CA PRO A 90 -9.43 -6.49 -16.41
C PRO A 90 -9.84 -7.49 -17.49
N ASN A 91 -10.24 -7.00 -18.66
CA ASN A 91 -10.72 -7.82 -19.77
C ASN A 91 -9.69 -7.98 -20.90
N VAL A 92 -8.41 -7.67 -20.68
CA VAL A 92 -7.38 -7.89 -21.71
C VAL A 92 -7.30 -9.39 -22.06
N PRO A 93 -7.26 -9.76 -23.35
CA PRO A 93 -7.04 -11.15 -23.74
C PRO A 93 -5.70 -11.68 -23.21
N LEU A 94 -5.64 -12.96 -22.84
CA LEU A 94 -4.43 -13.53 -22.24
C LEU A 94 -3.24 -13.60 -23.19
N ASP A 95 -3.48 -13.79 -24.49
CA ASP A 95 -2.46 -13.73 -25.53
C ASP A 95 -1.86 -12.31 -25.63
N VAL A 96 -2.72 -11.29 -25.58
CA VAL A 96 -2.30 -9.88 -25.57
C VAL A 96 -1.52 -9.56 -24.29
N LEU A 97 -1.99 -9.99 -23.13
CA LEU A 97 -1.28 -9.81 -21.88
C LEU A 97 0.08 -10.53 -21.86
N THR A 98 0.13 -11.72 -22.44
CA THR A 98 1.38 -12.49 -22.59
C THR A 98 2.39 -11.75 -23.47
N HIS A 99 1.93 -11.18 -24.59
CA HIS A 99 2.76 -10.32 -25.44
C HIS A 99 3.24 -9.07 -24.71
N LEU A 100 2.37 -8.41 -23.95
CA LEU A 100 2.70 -7.22 -23.16
C LEU A 100 3.72 -7.52 -22.06
N ALA A 101 3.60 -8.66 -21.38
CA ALA A 101 4.54 -9.07 -20.34
C ALA A 101 5.98 -9.18 -20.87
N GLY A 102 6.16 -9.64 -22.12
CA GLY A 102 7.47 -9.75 -22.75
C GLY A 102 8.01 -8.44 -23.34
N THR A 103 7.14 -7.47 -23.64
CA THR A 103 7.53 -6.24 -24.35
C THR A 103 7.48 -4.98 -23.48
N THR A 104 6.83 -5.04 -22.31
CA THR A 104 6.59 -3.90 -21.42
C THR A 104 6.95 -4.26 -19.98
N ARG A 105 7.59 -3.34 -19.28
CA ARG A 105 7.96 -3.52 -17.87
C ARG A 105 6.73 -3.29 -16.98
N ILE A 106 6.03 -4.37 -16.63
CA ILE A 106 4.89 -4.34 -15.71
C ILE A 106 5.32 -4.42 -14.24
N GLY A 107 6.28 -5.30 -13.93
CA GLY A 107 6.71 -5.58 -12.56
C GLY A 107 5.83 -6.62 -11.82
N PRO A 108 6.16 -6.93 -10.56
CA PRO A 108 5.52 -7.99 -9.78
C PRO A 108 4.23 -7.51 -9.09
N VAL A 109 3.26 -7.06 -9.89
CA VAL A 109 1.93 -6.63 -9.43
C VAL A 109 0.89 -7.67 -9.82
N LEU A 110 -0.10 -7.90 -8.95
CA LEU A 110 -1.24 -8.73 -9.29
C LEU A 110 -2.18 -7.94 -10.23
N LEU A 111 -2.07 -8.21 -11.53
CA LEU A 111 -2.92 -7.57 -12.54
C LEU A 111 -4.38 -8.03 -12.42
N PRO A 112 -5.36 -7.16 -12.70
CA PRO A 112 -6.79 -7.52 -12.61
C PRO A 112 -7.16 -8.76 -13.44
N ARG A 113 -6.65 -8.88 -14.67
CA ARG A 113 -6.90 -10.05 -15.53
C ARG A 113 -6.32 -11.35 -14.96
N ILE A 114 -5.19 -11.28 -14.26
CA ILE A 114 -4.56 -12.43 -13.60
C ILE A 114 -5.29 -12.78 -12.31
N ALA A 115 -5.79 -11.79 -11.56
CA ALA A 115 -6.63 -12.02 -10.39
C ALA A 115 -7.93 -12.76 -10.75
N GLY A 116 -8.57 -12.36 -11.87
CA GLY A 116 -9.79 -12.99 -12.39
C GLY A 116 -9.56 -14.27 -13.21
N ALA A 117 -8.32 -14.71 -13.40
CA ALA A 117 -8.03 -15.87 -14.24
C ALA A 117 -8.54 -17.19 -13.62
N SER A 118 -9.04 -18.08 -14.48
CA SER A 118 -9.53 -19.41 -14.07
C SER A 118 -8.37 -20.31 -13.60
N PRO A 119 -8.64 -21.38 -12.84
CA PRO A 119 -7.60 -22.33 -12.43
C PRO A 119 -6.84 -22.97 -13.60
N GLU A 120 -7.50 -23.18 -14.73
CA GLU A 120 -6.90 -23.71 -15.96
C GLU A 120 -5.98 -22.68 -16.63
N GLU A 121 -6.45 -21.43 -16.75
CA GLU A 121 -5.64 -20.32 -17.27
C GLU A 121 -4.39 -20.11 -16.40
N VAL A 122 -4.55 -20.10 -15.07
CA VAL A 122 -3.44 -20.00 -14.11
C VAL A 122 -2.45 -21.15 -14.32
N ALA A 123 -2.92 -22.37 -14.59
CA ALA A 123 -2.06 -23.50 -14.87
C ALA A 123 -1.23 -23.31 -16.15
N GLY A 124 -1.87 -22.89 -17.24
CA GLY A 124 -1.20 -22.61 -18.51
C GLY A 124 -0.17 -21.49 -18.38
N LEU A 125 -0.54 -20.38 -17.74
CA LEU A 125 0.35 -19.23 -17.54
C LEU A 125 1.53 -19.56 -16.62
N ALA A 126 1.32 -20.37 -15.57
CA ALA A 126 2.41 -20.82 -14.69
C ALA A 126 3.40 -21.76 -15.40
N ALA A 127 2.96 -22.46 -16.46
CA ALA A 127 3.81 -23.30 -17.29
C ALA A 127 4.40 -22.57 -18.52
N SER A 128 4.15 -21.27 -18.66
CA SER A 128 4.63 -20.48 -19.79
C SER A 128 6.17 -20.53 -19.91
N PRO A 129 6.73 -20.61 -21.13
CA PRO A 129 8.17 -20.50 -21.32
C PRO A 129 8.72 -19.12 -20.91
N ALA A 130 7.88 -18.07 -20.98
CA ALA A 130 8.27 -16.70 -20.66
C ALA A 130 8.27 -16.46 -19.12
N PRO A 131 9.42 -16.14 -18.49
CA PRO A 131 9.49 -15.89 -17.06
C PRO A 131 8.65 -14.69 -16.62
N GLU A 132 8.47 -13.69 -17.48
CA GLU A 132 7.62 -12.52 -17.21
C GLU A 132 6.17 -12.92 -16.97
N VAL A 133 5.66 -13.90 -17.73
CA VAL A 133 4.29 -14.41 -17.56
C VAL A 133 4.16 -15.20 -16.25
N ARG A 134 5.13 -16.08 -15.96
CA ARG A 134 5.16 -16.84 -14.71
C ARG A 134 5.24 -15.91 -13.49
N MET A 135 5.99 -14.81 -13.60
CA MET A 135 6.12 -13.78 -12.56
C MET A 135 4.78 -13.10 -12.25
N LEU A 136 3.95 -12.82 -13.27
CA LEU A 136 2.61 -12.25 -13.07
C LEU A 136 1.71 -13.20 -12.27
N VAL A 137 1.73 -14.50 -12.60
CA VAL A 137 0.97 -15.52 -11.86
C VAL A 137 1.49 -15.66 -10.42
N ALA A 138 2.80 -15.64 -10.23
CA ALA A 138 3.45 -15.72 -8.92
C ALA A 138 3.04 -14.61 -7.93
N ALA A 139 2.47 -13.50 -8.41
CA ALA A 139 1.95 -12.43 -7.56
C ALA A 139 0.65 -12.82 -6.82
N ARG A 140 -0.06 -13.86 -7.28
CA ARG A 140 -1.25 -14.40 -6.61
C ARG A 140 -0.88 -15.01 -5.26
N ARG A 141 -1.75 -14.83 -4.25
CA ARG A 141 -1.56 -15.34 -2.87
C ARG A 141 -2.47 -16.53 -2.54
N ASP A 142 -3.26 -16.97 -3.52
CA ASP A 142 -4.23 -18.07 -3.45
C ASP A 142 -3.81 -19.27 -4.31
N LEU A 143 -2.54 -19.36 -4.72
CA LEU A 143 -2.07 -20.44 -5.57
C LEU A 143 -2.13 -21.79 -4.83
N PRO A 144 -2.59 -22.87 -5.50
CA PRO A 144 -2.51 -24.22 -4.94
C PRO A 144 -1.06 -24.60 -4.56
N PRO A 145 -0.84 -25.38 -3.49
CA PRO A 145 0.49 -25.71 -2.99
C PRO A 145 1.46 -26.20 -4.07
N GLY A 146 1.05 -27.13 -4.94
CA GLY A 146 1.91 -27.65 -6.00
C GLY A 146 2.38 -26.58 -7.01
N ARG A 147 1.53 -25.60 -7.33
CA ARG A 147 1.88 -24.50 -8.25
C ARG A 147 2.76 -23.45 -7.58
N ARG A 148 2.40 -23.04 -6.36
CA ARG A 148 3.22 -22.16 -5.52
C ARG A 148 4.63 -22.72 -5.35
N ASP A 149 4.72 -24.00 -5.00
CA ASP A 149 5.99 -24.67 -4.73
C ASP A 149 6.83 -24.86 -6.01
N ALA A 150 6.18 -25.07 -7.17
CA ALA A 150 6.86 -25.09 -8.47
C ALA A 150 7.44 -23.71 -8.82
N LEU A 151 6.67 -22.63 -8.65
CA LEU A 151 7.15 -21.26 -8.88
C LEU A 151 8.22 -20.82 -7.89
N ALA A 152 8.22 -21.36 -6.66
CA ALA A 152 9.29 -21.14 -5.69
C ALA A 152 10.61 -21.80 -6.11
N ALA A 153 10.54 -22.86 -6.91
CA ALA A 153 11.70 -23.55 -7.47
C ALA A 153 12.15 -22.98 -8.84
N ASP A 154 11.49 -21.95 -9.35
CA ASP A 154 11.72 -21.38 -10.68
C ASP A 154 13.19 -20.95 -10.86
N PRO A 155 13.78 -21.17 -12.05
CA PRO A 155 15.13 -20.70 -12.35
C PRO A 155 15.23 -19.16 -12.41
N ASP A 156 14.13 -18.45 -12.69
CA ASP A 156 14.15 -16.99 -12.80
C ASP A 156 13.91 -16.30 -11.45
N ALA A 157 14.85 -15.44 -11.05
CA ALA A 157 14.81 -14.75 -9.78
C ALA A 157 13.62 -13.78 -9.62
N LYS A 158 13.06 -13.23 -10.70
CA LYS A 158 11.88 -12.34 -10.63
C LYS A 158 10.64 -13.15 -10.29
N VAL A 159 10.49 -14.35 -10.87
CA VAL A 159 9.40 -15.27 -10.54
C VAL A 159 9.48 -15.67 -9.07
N VAL A 160 10.66 -16.09 -8.62
CA VAL A 160 10.90 -16.48 -7.23
C VAL A 160 10.67 -15.30 -6.28
N ALA A 161 11.12 -14.10 -6.61
CA ALA A 161 10.89 -12.91 -5.79
C ALA A 161 9.39 -12.54 -5.69
N SER A 162 8.61 -12.78 -6.74
CA SER A 162 7.16 -12.51 -6.79
C SER A 162 6.38 -13.48 -5.90
N VAL A 163 6.71 -14.78 -5.94
CA VAL A 163 6.07 -15.82 -5.11
C VAL A 163 6.57 -15.81 -3.67
N ALA A 164 7.76 -15.26 -3.38
CA ALA A 164 8.37 -15.34 -2.06
C ALA A 164 7.49 -14.87 -0.90
N PRO A 165 6.65 -13.81 -1.01
CA PRO A 165 5.73 -13.43 0.05
C PRO A 165 4.47 -14.31 0.18
N HIS A 166 4.34 -15.39 -0.59
CA HIS A 166 3.14 -16.24 -0.59
C HIS A 166 3.04 -17.09 0.68
N PRO A 167 1.89 -17.11 1.39
CA PRO A 167 1.70 -17.94 2.57
C PRO A 167 1.81 -19.45 2.26
N GLY A 168 2.24 -20.21 3.26
CA GLY A 168 2.38 -21.67 3.21
C GLY A 168 3.63 -22.19 2.52
N LEU A 169 4.59 -21.33 2.16
CA LEU A 169 5.94 -21.79 1.79
C LEU A 169 6.66 -22.32 3.03
N SER A 170 7.29 -23.49 2.91
CA SER A 170 8.07 -24.07 4.02
C SER A 170 9.40 -23.34 4.23
N GLU A 171 9.94 -23.41 5.45
CA GLU A 171 11.27 -22.85 5.76
C GLU A 171 12.35 -23.33 4.80
N ALA A 172 12.37 -24.63 4.49
CA ALA A 172 13.34 -25.21 3.57
C ALA A 172 13.28 -24.58 2.17
N ARG A 173 12.07 -24.25 1.68
CA ARG A 173 11.89 -23.58 0.40
C ARG A 173 12.34 -22.12 0.47
N LEU A 174 11.92 -21.39 1.49
CA LEU A 174 12.33 -20.00 1.69
C LEU A 174 13.85 -19.86 1.79
N ARG A 175 14.52 -20.78 2.51
CA ARG A 175 15.98 -20.84 2.61
C ARG A 175 16.61 -21.16 1.25
N ALA A 176 16.14 -22.19 0.55
CA ALA A 176 16.65 -22.55 -0.78
C ALA A 176 16.52 -21.40 -1.80
N MET A 177 15.41 -20.65 -1.75
CA MET A 177 15.20 -19.48 -2.58
C MET A 177 16.21 -18.35 -2.28
N ALA A 178 16.42 -18.04 -1.00
CA ALA A 178 17.37 -17.03 -0.56
C ALA A 178 18.82 -17.42 -0.90
N ASP A 179 19.18 -18.69 -0.74
CA ASP A 179 20.53 -19.19 -1.03
C ASP A 179 20.81 -19.19 -2.53
N ARG A 180 19.84 -19.59 -3.36
CA ARG A 180 19.99 -19.63 -4.82
C ARG A 180 20.07 -18.24 -5.44
N HIS A 181 19.20 -17.32 -5.02
CA HIS A 181 18.99 -16.05 -5.72
C HIS A 181 19.50 -14.82 -4.97
N GLY A 182 19.95 -14.99 -3.73
CA GLY A 182 20.56 -13.96 -2.91
C GLY A 182 19.68 -12.72 -2.74
N GLY A 183 20.30 -11.54 -2.79
CA GLY A 183 19.65 -10.25 -2.54
C GLY A 183 18.44 -9.95 -3.43
N ARG A 184 18.27 -10.61 -4.58
CA ARG A 184 17.10 -10.44 -5.45
C ARG A 184 15.80 -10.95 -4.81
N VAL A 185 15.90 -11.92 -3.91
CA VAL A 185 14.75 -12.64 -3.34
C VAL A 185 14.59 -12.42 -1.84
N VAL A 186 15.69 -12.11 -1.12
CA VAL A 186 15.71 -12.00 0.35
C VAL A 186 14.63 -11.05 0.90
N ALA A 187 14.34 -9.93 0.24
CA ALA A 187 13.25 -9.04 0.67
C ALA A 187 11.87 -9.71 0.56
N GLY A 188 11.62 -10.47 -0.51
CA GLY A 188 10.36 -11.20 -0.66
C GLY A 188 10.21 -12.33 0.36
N VAL A 189 11.33 -12.97 0.74
CA VAL A 189 11.35 -13.99 1.81
C VAL A 189 11.09 -13.35 3.18
N ALA A 190 11.71 -12.21 3.47
CA ALA A 190 11.47 -11.45 4.69
C ALA A 190 10.01 -10.95 4.82
N ALA A 191 9.38 -10.63 3.68
CA ALA A 191 7.97 -10.24 3.63
C ALA A 191 6.99 -11.43 3.71
N ASN A 192 7.47 -12.68 3.73
CA ASN A 192 6.61 -13.84 3.82
C ASN A 192 6.02 -13.97 5.24
N PRO A 193 4.69 -14.00 5.43
CA PRO A 193 4.08 -14.02 6.76
C PRO A 193 4.41 -15.27 7.59
N ASP A 194 4.86 -16.34 6.94
CA ASP A 194 5.23 -17.63 7.54
C ASP A 194 6.75 -17.81 7.62
N ALA A 195 7.54 -16.77 7.32
CA ALA A 195 8.99 -16.81 7.53
C ALA A 195 9.28 -17.06 9.02
N PRO A 196 10.00 -18.15 9.37
CA PRO A 196 10.30 -18.46 10.75
C PRO A 196 11.38 -17.52 11.30
N SER A 197 11.35 -17.32 12.62
CA SER A 197 12.30 -16.47 13.34
C SER A 197 13.76 -16.79 13.03
N ALA A 198 14.13 -18.08 13.04
CA ALA A 198 15.49 -18.53 12.76
C ALA A 198 15.98 -18.13 11.35
N LEU A 199 15.09 -18.12 10.36
CA LEU A 199 15.42 -17.65 9.02
C LEU A 199 15.57 -16.13 8.98
N LEU A 200 14.66 -15.37 9.62
CA LEU A 200 14.75 -13.91 9.69
C LEU A 200 16.04 -13.46 10.38
N GLU A 201 16.42 -14.14 11.46
CA GLU A 201 17.70 -13.92 12.15
C GLU A 201 18.91 -14.16 11.24
N ASP A 202 18.89 -15.25 10.47
CA ASP A 202 19.96 -15.53 9.50
C ASP A 202 20.02 -14.46 8.42
N LEU A 203 18.87 -14.09 7.84
CA LEU A 203 18.78 -13.07 6.79
C LEU A 203 19.25 -11.69 7.29
N ALA A 204 18.92 -11.30 8.52
CA ALA A 204 19.33 -10.02 9.11
C ALA A 204 20.86 -9.92 9.30
N ARG A 205 21.54 -11.05 9.51
CA ARG A 205 22.99 -11.11 9.72
C ARG A 205 23.79 -11.17 8.42
N ARG A 206 23.18 -11.53 7.29
CA ARG A 206 23.89 -11.60 6.00
C ARG A 206 24.36 -10.20 5.62
N GLU A 207 25.66 -10.04 5.34
CA GLU A 207 26.37 -8.78 5.06
C GLU A 207 25.80 -7.97 3.87
N ARG A 208 24.97 -8.62 3.04
CA ARG A 208 24.23 -8.04 1.92
C ARG A 208 22.72 -8.09 2.13
N ALA A 209 22.23 -8.07 3.36
CA ALA A 209 20.83 -7.87 3.66
C ALA A 209 20.41 -6.56 2.98
N VAL A 210 19.67 -6.69 1.88
CA VAL A 210 19.23 -5.52 1.11
C VAL A 210 18.39 -4.66 2.06
N ARG A 211 18.62 -3.34 2.10
CA ARG A 211 17.88 -2.38 2.96
C ARG A 211 16.38 -2.67 3.06
N ARG A 212 15.77 -3.09 1.95
CA ARG A 212 14.36 -3.50 1.89
C ARG A 212 14.03 -4.69 2.80
N ALA A 213 14.86 -5.73 2.80
CA ALA A 213 14.69 -6.90 3.66
C ALA A 213 14.78 -6.55 5.15
N LEU A 214 15.69 -5.67 5.55
CA LEU A 214 15.78 -5.22 6.96
C LEU A 214 14.49 -4.53 7.40
N ARG A 215 13.89 -3.70 6.54
CA ARG A 215 12.59 -3.08 6.82
C ARG A 215 11.48 -4.13 6.98
N ASP A 216 11.44 -5.12 6.10
CA ASP A 216 10.43 -6.19 6.15
C ASP A 216 10.63 -7.06 7.42
N ILE A 217 11.87 -7.40 7.78
CA ILE A 217 12.22 -8.10 9.03
C ILE A 217 11.80 -7.28 10.26
N ALA A 218 12.09 -5.97 10.28
CA ALA A 218 11.78 -5.10 11.40
C ALA A 218 10.28 -5.01 11.73
N GLY A 219 9.41 -5.17 10.72
CA GLY A 219 7.97 -5.20 10.89
C GLY A 219 7.37 -6.61 11.00
N HIS A 220 8.19 -7.66 10.98
CA HIS A 220 7.70 -9.02 10.87
C HIS A 220 7.25 -9.59 12.22
N ARG A 221 6.03 -10.13 12.30
CA ARG A 221 5.45 -10.70 13.54
C ARG A 221 6.30 -11.77 14.23
N ASN A 222 7.08 -12.53 13.45
CA ASN A 222 7.98 -13.58 13.95
C ASN A 222 9.42 -13.07 14.21
N ALA A 223 9.69 -11.77 14.08
CA ALA A 223 11.02 -11.22 14.33
C ALA A 223 11.36 -11.30 15.81
N THR A 224 12.54 -11.85 16.11
CA THR A 224 13.10 -11.90 17.46
C THR A 224 14.02 -10.72 17.69
N ALA A 225 14.38 -10.45 18.95
CA ALA A 225 15.41 -9.50 19.30
C ALA A 225 16.69 -9.65 18.44
N ARG A 226 17.14 -10.89 18.20
CA ARG A 226 18.35 -11.18 17.40
C ARG A 226 18.21 -10.76 15.93
N ALA A 227 17.00 -10.80 15.38
CA ALA A 227 16.71 -10.34 14.02
C ALA A 227 16.55 -8.80 13.96
N LEU A 228 16.07 -8.18 15.04
CA LEU A 228 15.82 -6.74 15.12
C LEU A 228 17.08 -5.91 15.36
N LEU A 229 18.05 -6.42 16.13
CA LEU A 229 19.27 -5.66 16.44
C LEU A 229 20.03 -5.20 15.19
N PRO A 230 20.27 -6.04 14.16
CA PRO A 230 20.87 -5.59 12.90
C PRO A 230 20.03 -4.53 12.16
N CYS A 231 18.70 -4.53 12.34
CA CYS A 231 17.81 -3.57 11.68
C CYS A 231 17.99 -2.14 12.21
N LEU A 232 18.52 -1.96 13.43
CA LEU A 232 18.77 -0.63 14.00
C LEU A 232 19.87 0.14 13.25
N ALA A 233 20.77 -0.57 12.56
CA ALA A 233 21.83 0.05 11.76
C ALA A 233 21.31 0.72 10.47
N ASP A 234 20.15 0.29 9.95
CA ASP A 234 19.52 0.89 8.77
C ASP A 234 18.51 1.96 9.17
N GLU A 235 18.59 3.16 8.60
CA GLU A 235 17.73 4.29 8.96
C GLU A 235 16.23 4.00 8.82
N ARG A 236 15.82 3.26 7.79
CA ARG A 236 14.40 2.99 7.53
C ARG A 236 13.90 1.85 8.39
N ALA A 237 14.71 0.81 8.56
CA ALA A 237 14.36 -0.33 9.40
C ALA A 237 14.39 0.03 10.89
N ARG A 238 15.30 0.92 11.33
CA ARG A 238 15.39 1.41 12.71
C ARG A 238 14.08 2.00 13.20
N ARG A 239 13.41 2.83 12.40
CA ARG A 239 12.09 3.41 12.73
C ARG A 239 11.03 2.35 13.00
N VAL A 240 11.01 1.29 12.19
CA VAL A 240 10.04 0.19 12.33
C VAL A 240 10.39 -0.68 13.53
N ALA A 241 11.67 -1.03 13.69
CA ALA A 241 12.17 -1.86 14.77
C ALA A 241 11.98 -1.20 16.14
N ALA A 242 12.12 0.13 16.24
CA ALA A 242 11.97 0.90 17.46
C ALA A 242 10.60 0.71 18.12
N GLY A 243 9.54 0.50 17.34
CA GLY A 243 8.18 0.23 17.85
C GLY A 243 7.86 -1.27 18.00
N HIS A 244 8.81 -2.17 17.72
CA HIS A 244 8.53 -3.61 17.69
C HIS A 244 8.54 -4.22 19.12
N PRO A 245 7.53 -5.01 19.51
CA PRO A 245 7.42 -5.56 20.87
C PRO A 245 8.57 -6.49 21.28
N ALA A 246 9.18 -7.18 20.32
CA ALA A 246 10.30 -8.08 20.58
C ALA A 246 11.68 -7.38 20.68
N LEU A 247 11.75 -6.04 20.59
CA LEU A 247 13.00 -5.30 20.76
C LEU A 247 13.41 -5.31 22.25
N PRO A 248 14.68 -5.57 22.60
CA PRO A 248 15.13 -5.54 24.00
C PRO A 248 14.94 -4.18 24.67
N GLU A 249 14.56 -4.19 25.94
CA GLU A 249 14.31 -2.97 26.73
C GLU A 249 15.50 -2.00 26.70
N GLN A 250 16.72 -2.51 26.83
CA GLN A 250 17.94 -1.68 26.79
C GLN A 250 18.05 -0.92 25.46
N ALA A 251 17.81 -1.60 24.34
CA ALA A 251 17.84 -0.97 23.02
C ALA A 251 16.73 0.07 22.87
N ILE A 252 15.53 -0.19 23.39
CA ILE A 252 14.43 0.79 23.37
C ILE A 252 14.82 2.06 24.16
N VAL A 253 15.41 1.91 25.34
CA VAL A 253 15.85 3.03 26.18
C VAL A 253 16.93 3.86 25.49
N GLU A 254 17.89 3.22 24.82
CA GLU A 254 18.90 3.91 24.03
C GLU A 254 18.29 4.73 22.88
N LEU A 255 17.28 4.19 22.20
CA LEU A 255 16.60 4.85 21.07
C LEU A 255 15.78 6.09 21.50
N LEU A 256 15.49 6.28 22.78
CA LEU A 256 14.89 7.54 23.28
C LEU A 256 15.83 8.75 23.13
N GLY A 257 17.13 8.50 22.97
CA GLY A 257 18.15 9.52 22.66
C GLY A 257 18.52 9.60 21.18
N ASP A 258 17.81 8.91 20.28
CA ASP A 258 18.09 8.93 18.84
C ASP A 258 17.90 10.33 18.25
N GLY A 259 18.72 10.69 17.26
CA GLY A 259 18.62 11.99 16.58
C GLY A 259 17.42 12.10 15.64
N ASP A 260 16.82 10.97 15.24
CA ASP A 260 15.61 10.92 14.43
C ASP A 260 14.37 10.92 15.33
N ARG A 261 13.60 12.01 15.27
CA ARG A 261 12.36 12.18 16.02
C ARG A 261 11.36 11.03 15.80
N GLN A 262 11.27 10.47 14.59
CA GLN A 262 10.35 9.36 14.31
C GLN A 262 10.77 8.08 15.05
N VAL A 263 12.07 7.87 15.25
CA VAL A 263 12.61 6.75 16.03
C VAL A 263 12.29 6.95 17.51
N VAL A 264 12.50 8.15 18.04
CA VAL A 264 12.18 8.49 19.43
C VAL A 264 10.69 8.30 19.73
N GLU A 265 9.82 8.80 18.85
CA GLU A 265 8.36 8.62 18.98
C GLU A 265 7.96 7.14 18.93
N ALA A 266 8.55 6.35 18.04
CA ALA A 266 8.29 4.91 17.95
C ALA A 266 8.79 4.15 19.19
N ALA A 267 9.97 4.49 19.71
CA ALA A 267 10.53 3.90 20.92
C ALA A 267 9.70 4.26 22.17
N ALA A 268 9.26 5.51 22.28
CA ALA A 268 8.38 5.97 23.35
C ALA A 268 7.00 5.28 23.32
N ALA A 269 6.50 4.93 22.13
CA ALA A 269 5.27 4.18 21.94
C ALA A 269 5.44 2.65 22.01
N ASN A 270 6.67 2.15 22.20
CA ASN A 270 6.94 0.72 22.21
C ASN A 270 6.27 0.06 23.44
N PRO A 271 5.45 -0.99 23.27
CA PRO A 271 4.75 -1.65 24.37
C PRO A 271 5.69 -2.34 25.38
N SER A 272 6.94 -2.61 25.00
CA SER A 272 7.95 -3.24 25.85
C SER A 272 8.84 -2.20 26.57
N LEU A 273 8.58 -0.90 26.44
CA LEU A 273 9.33 0.12 27.18
C LEU A 273 9.00 0.03 28.69
N PRO A 274 10.00 0.01 29.60
CA PRO A 274 9.73 -0.11 31.03
C PRO A 274 8.86 1.05 31.56
N GLY A 275 7.84 0.73 32.36
CA GLY A 275 6.90 1.73 32.90
C GLY A 275 7.58 2.83 33.75
N ALA A 276 8.69 2.50 34.40
CA ALA A 276 9.50 3.49 35.13
C ALA A 276 10.14 4.53 34.19
N VAL A 277 10.51 4.14 32.97
CA VAL A 277 11.02 5.05 31.94
C VAL A 277 9.89 5.85 31.34
N MET A 278 8.75 5.23 31.00
CA MET A 278 7.55 5.93 30.53
C MET A 278 7.12 7.04 31.51
N SER A 279 7.12 6.74 32.82
CA SER A 279 6.78 7.72 33.87
C SER A 279 7.72 8.92 33.94
N ARG A 280 8.97 8.79 33.47
CA ARG A 280 9.94 9.89 33.36
C ARG A 280 9.74 10.71 32.09
N LEU A 281 9.20 10.11 31.02
CA LEU A 281 8.91 10.78 29.76
C LEU A 281 7.69 11.69 29.87
N VAL A 282 6.70 11.34 30.69
CA VAL A 282 5.53 12.17 30.94
C VAL A 282 5.92 13.33 31.86
N PRO A 283 5.72 14.60 31.46
CA PRO A 283 5.93 15.73 32.35
C PRO A 283 5.10 15.55 33.62
N ARG A 284 5.75 15.62 34.79
CA ARG A 284 5.00 15.67 36.05
C ARG A 284 4.14 16.91 36.03
N ALA A 285 2.83 16.76 36.25
CA ALA A 285 1.96 17.88 36.53
C ALA A 285 2.56 18.64 37.70
N ARG A 286 2.88 19.93 37.49
CA ARG A 286 3.27 20.81 38.60
C ARG A 286 2.12 20.73 39.62
N PRO A 287 2.38 20.36 40.89
CA PRO A 287 1.34 20.52 41.90
C PRO A 287 0.93 21.98 41.88
N ALA A 288 -0.39 22.23 41.86
CA ALA A 288 -0.94 23.56 42.02
C ALA A 288 -0.29 24.16 43.27
N GLN A 289 0.42 25.28 43.11
CA GLN A 289 0.92 26.00 44.26
C GLN A 289 -0.30 26.52 45.02
N ASP A 290 -0.66 25.85 46.10
CA ASP A 290 -1.57 26.40 47.10
C ASP A 290 -0.91 27.65 47.69
N GLY A 291 -1.29 28.81 47.15
CA GLY A 291 -0.91 30.10 47.73
C GLY A 291 -1.61 30.28 49.06
N PRO A 292 -0.91 30.65 50.15
CA PRO A 292 -1.56 31.01 51.39
C PRO A 292 -2.13 32.42 51.22
N SER A 293 -3.43 32.54 50.93
CA SER A 293 -4.15 33.79 51.12
C SER A 293 -4.38 33.98 52.62
N SER A 294 -3.44 34.67 53.23
CA SER A 294 -3.59 35.30 54.53
C SER A 294 -4.34 36.63 54.36
N GLY A 295 -5.24 36.92 55.30
CA GLY A 295 -5.62 38.29 55.63
C GLY A 295 -7.10 38.65 55.51
N GLY A 296 -7.70 39.01 56.65
CA GLY A 296 -8.72 40.07 56.68
C GLY A 296 -10.07 39.68 57.27
N ALA A 297 -10.17 39.67 58.59
CA ALA A 297 -11.42 39.67 59.33
C ALA A 297 -12.16 41.02 59.19
N LEU A 298 -13.49 41.00 59.10
CA LEU A 298 -14.36 42.07 59.62
C LEU A 298 -15.79 41.54 59.93
N ALA A 299 -16.05 41.59 61.25
CA ALA A 299 -17.24 41.53 62.10
C ALA A 299 -18.70 41.41 61.55
N PRO A 300 -19.64 40.98 62.42
CA PRO A 300 -21.00 40.53 62.05
C PRO A 300 -22.07 41.61 62.23
N SER A 301 -23.23 41.45 61.59
CA SER A 301 -24.46 42.17 61.95
C SER A 301 -25.70 41.34 61.65
N VAL A 302 -26.45 41.08 62.72
CA VAL A 302 -27.72 40.34 62.78
C VAL A 302 -28.87 41.26 62.35
N ARG A 303 -29.81 40.77 61.52
CA ARG A 303 -31.27 41.02 61.70
C ARG A 303 -32.16 40.05 60.91
N ARG A 304 -32.92 39.30 61.72
CA ARG A 304 -34.19 38.56 61.58
C ARG A 304 -35.06 38.77 60.32
N GLY A 305 -35.69 37.68 59.86
CA GLY A 305 -37.00 37.69 59.19
C GLY A 305 -37.34 36.41 58.39
N SER A 306 -37.98 35.42 59.01
CA SER A 306 -38.78 34.34 58.35
C SER A 306 -40.25 34.83 58.16
N PRO A 307 -41.19 34.19 57.41
CA PRO A 307 -41.28 32.77 56.98
C PRO A 307 -41.76 32.50 55.51
N GLY A 308 -41.85 31.22 55.11
CA GLY A 308 -42.28 30.69 53.77
C GLY A 308 -43.77 30.84 53.42
N PRO A 309 -44.47 29.91 52.69
CA PRO A 309 -44.08 28.62 52.09
C PRO A 309 -44.70 28.33 50.67
N GLY A 310 -44.53 27.09 50.16
CA GLY A 310 -45.39 26.46 49.12
C GLY A 310 -44.83 26.47 47.69
N GLY A 311 -44.90 25.45 46.84
CA GLY A 311 -45.50 24.10 46.81
C GLY A 311 -45.06 23.48 45.46
N ALA A 312 -44.63 22.22 45.43
CA ALA A 312 -45.37 21.06 44.92
C ALA A 312 -45.79 21.09 43.42
N GLY A 313 -45.44 20.02 42.69
CA GLY A 313 -46.12 19.58 41.46
C GLY A 313 -45.18 19.25 40.28
N THR A 314 -44.57 18.06 40.20
CA THR A 314 -45.06 16.88 39.45
C THR A 314 -45.46 17.11 37.98
N GLY A 315 -44.76 16.42 37.07
CA GLY A 315 -45.44 15.44 36.22
C GLY A 315 -45.34 15.61 34.69
N HIS A 316 -44.93 14.49 34.08
CA HIS A 316 -45.34 13.97 32.76
C HIS A 316 -44.78 14.66 31.49
N SER A 317 -44.00 14.00 30.63
CA SER A 317 -44.20 12.75 29.84
C SER A 317 -44.52 13.08 28.38
N ARG A 318 -44.07 12.16 27.49
CA ARG A 318 -44.34 11.98 26.04
C ARG A 318 -43.23 12.51 25.14
N LEU A 319 -42.43 11.70 24.43
CA LEU A 319 -42.72 10.61 23.45
C LEU A 319 -43.70 11.03 22.34
N ARG A 320 -43.14 11.20 21.14
CA ARG A 320 -43.65 11.07 19.75
C ARG A 320 -42.59 11.77 18.88
N SER A 321 -42.09 11.27 17.77
CA SER A 321 -42.37 10.10 16.93
C SER A 321 -41.12 9.82 16.09
#